data_AF-A0A1S8WQW7-F1
#
_entry.id   AF-A0A1S8WQW7-F1
#
_cell.length_a   1.000
_cell.length_b   1.000
_cell.length_c   1.000
_cell.angle_alpha   90.00
_cell.angle_beta   90.00
_cell.angle_gamma   90.00
#
_symmetry.space_group_name_H-M   'P 1'
#
loop_
_entity.id
_entity.type
_entity.pdbx_description
1 polymer ?
#
loop_
_entity_poly.entity_id
_entity_poly.type
_entity_poly.pdbx_seq_one_letter_code
_entity_poly.pdbx_strand_id
1 'polypeptide(L)'
;MSHFCHLNEWHMYHNLTGFIRHAVWVEVLVGWKSSLVVFLHLMVRSQILHLFINHLLYILTEDEAYSKDCFIGISGLVFAINVLSNLSVKGTWEFQLTTGRIFRIPKAAIAWGDLFLIQFPVPTSSLVGHLAGVFAGLSYQSTFFKRYGPIQQDMENRESD
;
A
#
# COMPACT_ATOMS: atom_id res chain seq x y z
N MET A 1 -22.06 3.04 22.72
CA MET A 1 -21.70 1.99 21.75
C MET A 1 -22.07 2.48 20.35
N SER A 2 -21.11 3.00 19.56
CA SER A 2 -21.31 3.27 18.12
C SER A 2 -20.04 3.70 17.37
N HIS A 3 -18.94 4.05 18.04
CA HIS A 3 -17.69 4.40 17.33
C HIS A 3 -17.01 3.20 16.64
N PHE A 4 -17.12 1.99 17.20
CA PHE A 4 -16.44 0.80 16.66
C PHE A 4 -17.11 0.19 15.41
N CYS A 5 -18.43 0.33 15.23
CA CYS A 5 -19.09 -0.16 14.01
C CYS A 5 -18.71 0.68 12.78
N HIS A 6 -18.69 2.00 12.92
CA HIS A 6 -18.31 2.89 11.81
C HIS A 6 -16.80 2.88 11.53
N LEU A 7 -15.94 2.69 12.55
CA LEU A 7 -14.49 2.56 12.34
C LEU A 7 -14.14 1.38 11.42
N ASN A 8 -14.88 0.27 11.52
CA ASN A 8 -14.63 -0.90 10.66
C ASN A 8 -15.14 -0.68 9.23
N GLU A 9 -16.30 -0.03 9.06
CA GLU A 9 -16.86 0.29 7.75
C GLU A 9 -16.01 1.31 6.98
N TRP A 10 -15.63 2.43 7.62
CA TRP A 10 -14.78 3.45 6.99
C TRP A 10 -13.42 2.91 6.59
N HIS A 11 -12.79 2.10 7.46
CA HIS A 11 -11.52 1.44 7.16
C HIS A 11 -11.64 0.47 5.99
N MET A 12 -12.74 -0.29 5.90
CA MET A 12 -13.02 -1.16 4.75
C MET A 12 -13.23 -0.35 3.46
N TYR A 13 -14.01 0.74 3.50
CA TYR A 13 -14.24 1.60 2.34
C TYR A 13 -12.95 2.26 1.83
N HIS A 14 -12.11 2.77 2.73
CA HIS A 14 -10.82 3.36 2.36
C HIS A 14 -9.88 2.31 1.75
N ASN A 15 -9.82 1.11 2.33
CA ASN A 15 -9.01 0.02 1.79
C ASN A 15 -9.51 -0.42 0.40
N LEU A 16 -10.82 -0.53 0.20
CA LEU A 16 -11.37 -0.94 -1.09
C LEU A 16 -11.19 0.13 -2.16
N THR A 17 -11.43 1.40 -1.85
CA THR A 17 -11.23 2.50 -2.81
C THR A 17 -9.76 2.71 -3.14
N GLY A 18 -8.86 2.62 -2.15
CA GLY A 18 -7.41 2.59 -2.37
C GLY A 18 -6.98 1.40 -3.21
N PHE A 19 -7.47 0.20 -2.89
CA PHE A 19 -7.18 -1.01 -3.65
C PHE A 19 -7.56 -0.86 -5.12
N ILE A 20 -8.78 -0.43 -5.42
CA ILE A 20 -9.24 -0.25 -6.81
C ILE A 20 -8.31 0.73 -7.53
N ARG A 21 -8.00 1.88 -6.91
CA ARG A 21 -7.10 2.89 -7.50
C ARG A 21 -5.73 2.30 -7.85
N HIS A 22 -5.10 1.61 -6.91
CA HIS A 22 -3.75 1.08 -7.11
C HIS A 22 -3.73 -0.19 -7.98
N ALA A 23 -4.78 -1.02 -7.93
CA ALA A 23 -4.94 -2.19 -8.78
C ALA A 23 -5.13 -1.78 -10.25
N VAL A 24 -5.97 -0.78 -10.52
CA VAL A 24 -6.12 -0.19 -11.87
C VAL A 24 -4.81 0.39 -12.35
N TRP A 25 -4.05 1.08 -11.48
CA TRP A 25 -2.72 1.59 -11.84
C TRP A 25 -1.76 0.46 -12.26
N VAL A 26 -1.72 -0.66 -11.52
CA VAL A 26 -0.93 -1.83 -11.92
C VAL A 26 -1.43 -2.39 -13.26
N GLU A 27 -2.74 -2.53 -13.43
CA GLU A 27 -3.35 -3.06 -14.66
C GLU A 27 -3.02 -2.24 -15.90
N VAL A 28 -3.11 -0.91 -15.79
CA VAL A 28 -2.73 0.01 -16.86
C VAL A 28 -1.23 -0.08 -17.17
N LEU A 29 -0.40 -0.26 -16.14
CA LEU A 29 1.06 -0.29 -16.30
C LEU A 29 1.57 -1.59 -16.94
N VAL A 30 1.06 -2.75 -16.51
CA VAL A 30 1.64 -4.06 -16.87
C VAL A 30 0.70 -4.95 -17.70
N GLY A 31 -0.56 -4.53 -17.86
CA GLY A 31 -1.64 -5.31 -18.47
C GLY A 31 -2.29 -6.31 -17.51
N TRP A 32 -3.54 -6.68 -17.78
CA TRP A 32 -4.35 -7.52 -16.88
C TRP A 32 -3.73 -8.89 -16.56
N LYS A 33 -3.13 -9.58 -17.55
CA LYS A 33 -2.51 -10.90 -17.34
C LYS A 33 -1.32 -10.83 -16.39
N SER A 34 -0.44 -9.86 -16.59
CA SER A 34 0.73 -9.63 -15.73
C SER A 34 0.32 -9.15 -14.34
N SER A 35 -0.76 -8.36 -14.26
CA SER A 35 -1.28 -7.85 -12.99
C SER A 35 -1.73 -8.97 -12.06
N LEU A 36 -2.38 -10.01 -12.60
CA LEU A 36 -2.71 -11.21 -11.82
C LEU A 36 -1.47 -11.88 -11.23
N VAL A 37 -0.39 -11.97 -12.01
CA VAL A 37 0.88 -12.55 -11.53
C VAL A 37 1.50 -11.68 -10.44
N VAL A 38 1.48 -10.35 -10.60
CA VAL A 38 1.93 -9.39 -9.58
C VAL A 38 1.11 -9.55 -8.30
N PHE A 39 -0.23 -9.58 -8.40
CA PHE A 39 -1.11 -9.73 -7.24
C PHE A 39 -0.88 -11.06 -6.51
N LEU A 40 -0.71 -12.16 -7.24
CA LEU A 40 -0.36 -13.46 -6.64
C LEU A 40 0.97 -13.42 -5.90
N HIS A 41 2.02 -12.83 -6.49
CA HIS A 41 3.31 -12.70 -5.83
C HIS A 41 3.23 -11.86 -4.55
N LEU A 42 2.52 -10.73 -4.59
CA LEU A 42 2.35 -9.86 -3.42
C LEU A 42 1.50 -10.53 -2.34
N MET A 43 0.46 -11.26 -2.73
CA MET A 43 -0.39 -12.01 -1.80
C MET A 43 0.43 -13.08 -1.08
N VAL A 44 1.18 -13.92 -1.79
CA VAL A 44 2.01 -14.96 -1.16
C VAL A 44 3.07 -14.33 -0.23
N ARG A 45 3.74 -13.26 -0.68
CA ARG A 45 4.78 -12.58 0.12
C ARG A 45 4.23 -11.96 1.39
N SER A 46 3.08 -11.27 1.30
CA SER A 46 2.44 -10.65 2.46
C SER A 46 2.01 -11.70 3.49
N GLN A 47 1.47 -12.85 3.06
CA GLN A 47 1.12 -13.93 3.98
C GLN A 47 2.34 -14.55 4.66
N ILE A 48 3.43 -14.80 3.92
CA ILE A 48 4.68 -15.32 4.50
C ILE A 48 5.25 -14.33 5.53
N LEU A 49 5.31 -13.04 5.18
CA LEU A 49 5.81 -12.01 6.08
C LEU A 49 4.93 -11.83 7.31
N HIS A 50 3.61 -11.96 7.16
CA HIS A 50 2.68 -11.91 8.27
C HIS A 50 2.95 -13.04 9.27
N LEU A 51 3.05 -14.28 8.79
CA LEU A 51 3.39 -15.43 9.64
C LEU A 51 4.77 -15.27 10.29
N PHE A 52 5.74 -14.77 9.55
CA PHE A 52 7.08 -14.53 10.07
C PHE A 52 7.08 -13.48 11.20
N ILE A 53 6.40 -12.35 11.02
CA ILE A 53 6.31 -11.30 12.04
C ILE A 53 5.53 -11.79 13.26
N ASN A 54 4.41 -12.50 13.07
CA ASN A 54 3.66 -13.08 14.18
C ASN A 54 4.47 -14.12 14.95
N HIS A 55 5.24 -14.96 14.27
CA HIS A 55 6.12 -15.92 14.93
C HIS A 55 7.26 -15.22 15.70
N LEU A 56 7.84 -14.17 15.14
CA LEU A 56 8.86 -13.38 15.82
C LEU A 56 8.29 -12.70 17.07
N LEU A 57 7.09 -12.11 16.98
CA LEU A 57 6.40 -11.51 18.12
C LEU A 57 6.09 -12.56 19.19
N TYR A 58 5.59 -13.73 18.80
CA TYR A 58 5.37 -14.84 19.72
C TYR A 58 6.62 -15.22 20.50
N ILE A 59 7.79 -15.31 19.84
CA ILE A 59 9.06 -15.63 20.54
C ILE A 59 9.48 -14.50 21.49
N LEU A 60 9.25 -13.24 21.12
CA LEU A 60 9.68 -12.08 21.91
C LEU A 60 8.77 -11.77 23.10
N THR A 61 7.47 -12.04 22.98
CA THR A 61 6.46 -11.69 24.00
C THR A 61 5.92 -12.90 24.75
N GLU A 62 6.19 -14.13 24.28
CA GLU A 62 5.62 -15.39 24.77
C GLU A 62 4.08 -15.41 24.79
N ASP A 63 3.46 -14.55 24.00
CA ASP A 63 2.00 -14.41 23.94
C ASP A 63 1.41 -15.29 22.85
N GLU A 64 0.72 -16.37 23.26
CA GLU A 64 0.05 -17.31 22.37
C GLU A 64 -0.99 -16.66 21.43
N ALA A 65 -1.45 -15.44 21.72
CA ALA A 65 -2.33 -14.69 20.83
C ALA A 65 -1.74 -14.54 19.42
N TYR A 66 -0.43 -14.33 19.29
CA TYR A 66 0.25 -14.20 18.00
C TYR A 66 0.39 -15.53 17.25
N SER A 67 0.42 -16.67 17.96
CA SER A 67 0.50 -17.99 17.34
C SER A 67 -0.85 -18.49 16.83
N LYS A 68 -1.97 -17.98 17.39
CA LYS A 68 -3.34 -18.38 17.02
C LYS A 68 -3.99 -17.41 16.05
N ASP A 69 -3.28 -16.37 15.64
CA ASP A 69 -3.82 -15.33 14.78
C ASP A 69 -4.02 -15.86 13.35
N CYS A 70 -5.28 -16.15 13.00
CA CYS A 70 -5.67 -16.62 11.67
C CYS A 70 -5.96 -15.42 10.78
N PHE A 71 -4.93 -14.91 10.12
CA PHE A 71 -5.08 -13.76 9.25
C PHE A 71 -5.67 -14.13 7.89
N ILE A 72 -6.93 -13.74 7.70
CA ILE A 72 -7.68 -13.82 6.45
C ILE A 72 -7.87 -12.38 5.96
N GLY A 73 -6.84 -11.80 5.32
CA GLY A 73 -6.88 -10.39 4.95
C GLY A 73 -6.33 -10.11 3.56
N ILE A 74 -7.20 -9.60 2.67
CA ILE A 74 -6.80 -8.96 1.41
C ILE A 74 -6.00 -7.67 1.69
N SER A 75 -6.11 -7.09 2.90
CA SER A 75 -5.41 -5.85 3.27
C SER A 75 -3.89 -5.92 3.08
N GLY A 76 -3.25 -7.05 3.39
CA GLY A 76 -1.81 -7.23 3.13
C GLY A 76 -1.43 -7.00 1.66
N LEU A 77 -2.27 -7.48 0.73
CA LEU A 77 -2.14 -7.23 -0.70
C LEU A 77 -2.39 -5.75 -1.04
N VAL A 78 -3.42 -5.12 -0.46
CA VAL A 78 -3.73 -3.69 -0.66
C VAL A 78 -2.52 -2.82 -0.28
N PHE A 79 -1.95 -3.03 0.90
CA PHE A 79 -0.78 -2.29 1.37
C PHE A 79 0.45 -2.54 0.48
N ALA A 80 0.66 -3.77 0.03
CA ALA A 80 1.78 -4.09 -0.85
C ALA A 80 1.69 -3.38 -2.21
N ILE A 81 0.50 -3.34 -2.83
CA ILE A 81 0.27 -2.62 -4.09
C ILE A 81 0.38 -1.11 -3.88
N ASN A 82 -0.15 -0.59 -2.77
CA ASN A 82 -0.06 0.83 -2.42
C ASN A 82 1.41 1.28 -2.34
N VAL A 83 2.28 0.49 -1.68
CA VAL A 83 3.72 0.75 -1.65
C VAL A 83 4.33 0.82 -3.05
N LEU A 84 4.06 -0.15 -3.93
CA LEU A 84 4.60 -0.14 -5.30
C LEU A 84 4.15 1.09 -6.10
N SER A 85 2.87 1.43 -5.99
CA SER A 85 2.29 2.59 -6.65
C SER A 85 2.92 3.89 -6.14
N ASN A 86 3.03 4.04 -4.81
CA ASN A 86 3.58 5.24 -4.19
C ASN A 86 5.07 5.44 -4.47
N LEU A 87 5.85 4.37 -4.56
CA LEU A 87 7.26 4.44 -4.96
C LEU A 87 7.45 4.91 -6.41
N SER A 88 6.41 4.78 -7.23
CA SER A 88 6.42 5.23 -8.63
C SER A 88 6.04 6.71 -8.77
N VAL A 89 5.47 7.33 -7.73
CA VAL A 89 4.99 8.71 -7.77
C VAL A 89 6.17 9.69 -7.69
N LYS A 90 6.35 10.46 -8.75
CA LYS A 90 7.32 11.57 -8.82
C LYS A 90 6.59 12.92 -8.96
N GLY A 91 7.23 14.00 -8.50
CA GLY A 91 6.75 15.39 -8.65
C GLY A 91 6.14 16.01 -7.39
N THR A 92 5.69 17.26 -7.53
CA THR A 92 5.16 18.10 -6.46
C THR A 92 3.79 18.67 -6.83
N TRP A 93 2.88 18.74 -5.87
CA TRP A 93 1.70 19.59 -5.95
C TRP A 93 2.07 21.01 -5.54
N GLU A 94 1.62 21.99 -6.33
CA GLU A 94 1.80 23.41 -6.02
C GLU A 94 0.45 24.01 -5.64
N PHE A 95 0.38 24.58 -4.44
CA PHE A 95 -0.80 25.32 -3.96
C PHE A 95 -0.44 26.80 -3.92
N GLN A 96 -1.21 27.60 -4.64
CA GLN A 96 -1.06 29.04 -4.61
C GLN A 96 -1.87 29.60 -3.42
N LEU A 97 -1.17 30.14 -2.43
CA LEU A 97 -1.83 30.79 -1.30
C LEU A 97 -2.30 32.18 -1.70
N THR A 98 -3.38 32.64 -1.07
CA THR A 98 -3.92 34.01 -1.20
C THR A 98 -2.92 35.10 -0.83
N THR A 99 -1.85 34.76 -0.08
CA THR A 99 -0.71 35.62 0.21
C THR A 99 0.33 35.72 -0.91
N GLY A 100 0.10 35.09 -2.07
CA GLY A 100 1.00 35.10 -3.23
C GLY A 100 2.18 34.13 -3.13
N ARG A 101 2.26 33.33 -2.06
CA ARG A 101 3.31 32.31 -1.88
C ARG A 101 2.87 30.97 -2.48
N ILE A 102 3.82 30.26 -3.10
CA ILE A 102 3.60 28.90 -3.60
C ILE A 102 4.04 27.90 -2.53
N PHE A 103 3.13 27.05 -2.09
CA PHE A 103 3.42 25.95 -1.19
C PHE A 103 3.53 24.64 -1.99
N ARG A 104 4.66 23.96 -1.87
CA ARG A 104 4.97 22.75 -2.62
C ARG A 104 4.90 21.52 -1.72
N ILE A 105 4.06 20.56 -2.06
CA ILE A 105 3.95 19.29 -1.34
C ILE A 105 4.41 18.17 -2.27
N PRO A 106 5.40 17.34 -1.89
CA PRO A 106 5.77 16.17 -2.66
C PRO A 106 4.56 15.25 -2.85
N LYS A 107 4.29 14.82 -4.09
CA LYS A 107 3.18 13.88 -4.37
C LYS A 107 3.34 12.59 -3.58
N ALA A 108 4.58 12.15 -3.37
CA ALA A 108 4.90 11.02 -2.50
C ALA A 108 4.42 11.25 -1.05
N ALA A 109 4.57 12.45 -0.48
CA ALA A 109 4.15 12.73 0.89
C ALA A 109 2.64 12.57 1.08
N ILE A 110 1.85 12.96 0.07
CA ILE A 110 0.40 12.75 0.07
C ILE A 110 0.06 11.26 -0.06
N ALA A 111 0.74 10.57 -0.98
CA ALA A 111 0.52 9.15 -1.24
C ALA A 111 0.83 8.27 0.00
N TRP A 112 1.93 8.57 0.70
CA TRP A 112 2.27 7.95 1.98
C TRP A 112 1.39 8.45 3.13
N GLY A 113 0.91 9.70 3.09
CA GLY A 113 -0.03 10.24 4.07
C GLY A 113 -1.35 9.47 4.13
N ASP A 114 -1.91 9.11 2.97
CA ASP A 114 -3.08 8.23 2.86
C ASP A 114 -2.84 6.87 3.56
N LEU A 115 -1.61 6.33 3.47
CA LEU A 115 -1.22 5.08 4.15
C LEU A 115 -1.25 5.23 5.68
N PHE A 116 -0.76 6.34 6.22
CA PHE A 116 -0.72 6.61 7.66
C PHE A 116 -2.12 6.90 8.24
N LEU A 117 -2.96 7.62 7.51
CA LEU A 117 -4.32 7.96 7.95
C LEU A 117 -5.21 6.74 8.13
N ILE A 118 -4.99 5.69 7.32
CA ILE A 118 -5.73 4.42 7.40
C ILE A 118 -5.26 3.57 8.61
N GLN A 119 -4.00 3.68 9.02
CA GLN A 119 -3.37 2.84 10.05
C GLN A 119 -3.61 3.30 11.49
N PHE A 120 -3.70 4.61 11.71
CA PHE A 120 -3.69 5.19 13.07
C PHE A 120 -4.90 4.86 13.97
N PRO A 121 -6.13 4.58 13.47
CA PRO A 121 -7.29 4.45 14.36
C PRO A 121 -7.53 3.08 15.03
N VAL A 122 -6.84 1.98 14.66
CA VAL A 122 -7.24 0.62 15.11
C VAL A 122 -6.04 -0.25 15.54
N PRO A 123 -5.79 -0.40 16.86
CA PRO A 123 -4.69 -1.21 17.37
C PRO A 123 -5.15 -2.66 17.59
N THR A 124 -5.14 -3.48 16.55
CA THR A 124 -5.36 -4.94 16.66
C THR A 124 -4.52 -5.70 15.60
N SER A 125 -4.68 -7.03 15.50
CA SER A 125 -4.08 -7.94 14.50
C SER A 125 -3.92 -7.37 13.07
N SER A 126 -4.77 -6.41 12.68
CA SER A 126 -4.66 -5.66 11.43
C SER A 126 -3.29 -4.98 11.23
N LEU A 127 -2.66 -4.45 12.28
CA LEU A 127 -1.37 -3.74 12.18
C LEU A 127 -0.24 -4.65 11.68
N VAL A 128 -0.15 -5.87 12.20
CA VAL A 128 0.88 -6.83 11.78
C VAL A 128 0.65 -7.23 10.32
N GLY A 129 -0.61 -7.47 9.93
CA GLY A 129 -0.99 -7.69 8.54
C GLY A 129 -0.61 -6.54 7.61
N HIS A 130 -0.80 -5.30 8.04
CA HIS A 130 -0.42 -4.15 7.23
C HIS A 130 1.10 -3.95 7.13
N LEU A 131 1.83 -4.13 8.23
CA LEU A 131 3.30 -4.10 8.22
C LEU A 131 3.87 -5.16 7.28
N ALA A 132 3.33 -6.39 7.34
CA ALA A 132 3.67 -7.45 6.41
C ALA A 132 3.39 -7.05 4.95
N GLY A 133 2.26 -6.39 4.68
CA GLY A 133 1.95 -5.83 3.36
C GLY A 133 2.96 -4.78 2.89
N VAL A 134 3.34 -3.85 3.76
CA VAL A 134 4.35 -2.82 3.45
C VAL A 134 5.70 -3.47 3.10
N PHE A 135 6.18 -4.40 3.94
CA PHE A 135 7.41 -5.13 3.66
C PHE A 135 7.32 -5.98 2.40
N ALA A 136 6.17 -6.58 2.10
CA ALA A 136 5.98 -7.34 0.87
C ALA A 136 6.16 -6.46 -0.36
N GLY A 137 5.53 -5.27 -0.38
CA GLY A 137 5.70 -4.29 -1.45
C GLY A 137 7.16 -3.83 -1.60
N LEU A 138 7.82 -3.49 -0.50
CA LEU A 138 9.25 -3.11 -0.48
C LEU A 138 10.15 -4.25 -0.97
N SER A 139 9.86 -5.50 -0.62
CA SER A 139 10.64 -6.66 -1.05
C SER A 139 10.50 -6.94 -2.55
N TYR A 140 9.35 -6.61 -3.14
CA TYR A 140 9.04 -6.91 -4.54
C TYR A 140 9.37 -5.76 -5.48
N GLN A 141 9.51 -4.53 -4.98
CA GLN A 141 9.72 -3.31 -5.78
C GLN A 141 10.84 -3.45 -6.82
N SER A 142 11.99 -4.02 -6.43
CA SER A 142 13.14 -4.14 -7.33
C SER A 142 12.86 -5.09 -8.48
N THR A 143 12.22 -6.23 -8.19
CA THR A 143 11.77 -7.18 -9.22
C THR A 143 10.73 -6.56 -10.14
N PHE A 144 9.77 -5.83 -9.57
CA PHE A 144 8.72 -5.16 -10.31
C PHE A 144 9.29 -4.12 -11.28
N PHE A 145 10.07 -3.16 -10.79
CA PHE A 145 10.64 -2.10 -11.62
C PHE A 145 11.70 -2.59 -12.60
N LYS A 146 12.42 -3.67 -12.29
CA LYS A 146 13.32 -4.30 -13.26
C LYS A 146 12.56 -4.93 -14.44
N ARG A 147 11.39 -5.51 -14.17
CA ARG A 147 10.60 -6.24 -15.17
C ARG A 147 9.69 -5.34 -16.00
N TYR A 148 9.12 -4.32 -15.37
CA TYR A 148 8.11 -3.45 -15.98
C TYR A 148 8.59 -2.00 -16.18
N GLY A 149 9.83 -1.69 -15.78
CA GLY A 149 10.42 -0.36 -15.87
C GLY A 149 9.90 0.60 -14.79
N PRO A 150 10.68 1.63 -14.40
CA PRO A 150 10.11 2.82 -13.79
C PRO A 150 9.26 3.55 -14.84
N ILE A 151 8.12 4.11 -14.42
CA ILE A 151 7.37 5.08 -15.23
C ILE A 151 8.25 6.32 -15.37
N GLN A 152 9.08 6.36 -16.41
CA GLN A 152 9.75 7.57 -16.84
C GLN A 152 9.07 8.02 -18.13
N GLN A 153 8.09 8.92 -17.98
CA GLN A 153 7.81 10.05 -18.89
C GLN A 153 7.67 9.83 -20.41
N ASP A 154 7.32 8.65 -20.92
CA ASP A 154 6.86 8.54 -22.33
C ASP A 154 5.50 9.23 -22.58
N MET A 155 4.86 9.78 -21.54
CA MET A 155 3.65 10.61 -21.66
C MET A 155 3.98 12.12 -21.75
N GLU A 156 5.18 12.55 -21.33
CA GLU A 156 5.57 13.97 -21.43
C GLU A 156 6.19 14.28 -22.82
N ASN A 157 6.72 13.27 -23.50
CA ASN A 157 7.18 13.38 -24.89
C ASN A 157 6.06 13.23 -25.94
N ARG A 158 4.85 12.80 -25.55
CA ARG A 158 3.69 12.66 -26.47
C ARG A 158 2.81 13.89 -26.54
N GLU A 159 2.99 14.86 -25.64
CA GLU A 159 2.33 16.17 -25.72
C GLU A 159 3.21 17.22 -26.42
N SER A 160 4.41 16.82 -26.87
CA SER A 160 5.37 17.67 -27.58
C SER A 160 5.57 17.30 -29.07
N ASP A 161 4.84 16.31 -29.59
CA ASP A 161 4.80 15.90 -31.01
C ASP A 161 3.41 16.15 -31.60
#